data_AF-A0A2X3HGA7-F1
#
_entry.id   AF-A0A2X3HGA7-F1
#
_cell.length_a   1.000
_cell.length_b   1.000
_cell.length_c   1.000
_cell.angle_alpha   90.00
_cell.angle_beta   90.00
_cell.angle_gamma   90.00
#
_symmetry.space_group_name_H-M   'P 1'
#
loop_
_entity.id
_entity.type
_entity.pdbx_description
1 polymer ?
#
loop_
_entity_poly.entity_id
_entity_poly.type
_entity_poly.pdbx_seq_one_letter_code
_entity_poly.pdbx_strand_id
1 'polypeptide(L)' 'MLGLIYTIKGFEVAASQAAISGELNDVLLALNLSPLIHSDRDAEQLAREMILAHEKWLPNFAATIEKLKS' A
#
# COMPACT_ATOMS: atom_id res chain seq x y z
N MET A 1 17.30 -15.22 -10.92
CA MET A 1 17.72 -14.35 -9.79
C MET A 1 17.39 -12.87 -10.04
N LEU A 2 17.67 -12.31 -11.23
CA LEU A 2 17.34 -10.91 -11.56
C LEU A 2 15.84 -10.57 -11.45
N GLY A 3 14.93 -11.46 -11.88
CA GLY A 3 13.49 -11.21 -11.87
C GLY A 3 12.93 -10.82 -10.49
N LEU A 4 13.29 -11.55 -9.43
CA LEU A 4 12.84 -11.25 -8.07
C LEU A 4 13.35 -9.88 -7.57
N ILE A 5 14.60 -9.54 -7.91
CA ILE A 5 15.17 -8.23 -7.55
C ILE A 5 14.40 -7.10 -8.23
N TYR A 6 14.05 -7.25 -9.51
CA TYR A 6 13.25 -6.25 -10.22
C TYR A 6 11.83 -6.14 -9.65
N THR A 7 11.19 -7.24 -9.27
CA THR A 7 9.88 -7.23 -8.62
C THR A 7 9.93 -6.46 -7.30
N ILE A 8 10.92 -6.73 -6.45
CA ILE A 8 11.11 -6.01 -5.18
C ILE A 8 11.37 -4.52 -5.44
N LYS A 9 12.18 -4.19 -6.45
CA LYS A 9 12.44 -2.79 -6.82
C LYS A 9 11.17 -2.08 -7.30
N GLY A 10 10.33 -2.76 -8.08
CA GLY A 10 9.02 -2.25 -8.50
C GLY A 10 8.11 -1.95 -7.30
N PHE A 11 8.05 -2.88 -6.34
CA PHE A 11 7.35 -2.69 -5.08
C PHE A 11 7.85 -1.45 -4.32
N GLU A 12 9.17 -1.29 -4.14
CA GLU A 12 9.75 -0.14 -3.43
C GLU A 12 9.38 1.22 -4.07
N VAL A 13 9.42 1.29 -5.40
CA VAL A 13 9.05 2.50 -6.14
C VAL A 13 7.57 2.81 -5.97
N ALA A 14 6.69 1.81 -6.15
CA ALA A 14 5.25 1.99 -5.99
C ALA A 14 4.87 2.36 -4.55
N ALA A 15 5.49 1.71 -3.54
CA ALA A 15 5.27 2.01 -2.14
C ALA A 15 5.71 3.44 -1.78
N SER A 16 6.83 3.90 -2.33
CA SER A 16 7.30 5.28 -2.14
C SER A 16 6.31 6.28 -2.75
N GLN A 17 5.79 6.00 -3.95
CA GLN A 17 4.79 6.83 -4.59
C GLN A 17 3.50 6.89 -3.77
N ALA A 18 3.04 5.74 -3.27
CA ALA A 18 1.86 5.65 -2.41
C ALA A 18 2.03 6.43 -1.10
N ALA A 19 3.22 6.42 -0.50
CA ALA A 19 3.52 7.18 0.71
C ALA A 19 3.45 8.71 0.51
N ILE A 20 3.74 9.18 -0.71
CA ILE A 20 3.66 10.60 -1.08
C ILE A 20 2.23 10.98 -1.48
N SER A 21 1.56 10.15 -2.27
CA SER A 21 0.19 10.44 -2.74
C SER A 21 -0.85 10.30 -1.64
N GLY A 22 -0.68 9.34 -0.73
CA GLY A 22 -1.65 9.05 0.33
C GLY A 22 -2.92 8.34 -0.18
N GLU A 23 -2.94 7.88 -1.44
CA GLU A 23 -4.11 7.26 -2.07
C GLU A 23 -4.12 5.74 -1.89
N LEU A 24 -5.30 5.18 -1.56
CA LEU A 24 -5.43 3.74 -1.31
C LEU A 24 -5.08 2.90 -2.56
N ASN A 25 -5.46 3.36 -3.75
CA ASN A 25 -5.21 2.64 -4.99
C ASN A 25 -3.70 2.44 -5.25
N ASP A 26 -2.88 3.43 -4.90
CA ASP A 26 -1.43 3.34 -5.04
C ASP A 26 -0.84 2.34 -4.04
N VAL A 27 -1.40 2.26 -2.83
CA VAL A 27 -1.04 1.24 -1.84
C VAL A 27 -1.39 -0.16 -2.34
N LEU A 28 -2.58 -0.35 -2.92
CA LEU A 28 -2.99 -1.63 -3.50
C LEU A 28 -2.08 -2.04 -4.65
N LEU A 29 -1.73 -1.11 -5.53
CA LEU A 29 -0.76 -1.36 -6.60
C LEU A 29 0.59 -1.81 -6.02
N ALA A 30 1.10 -1.12 -5.00
CA ALA A 30 2.34 -1.52 -4.34
C ALA A 30 2.22 -2.93 -3.75
N LEU A 31 1.19 -3.22 -2.95
CA LEU A 31 1.00 -4.53 -2.34
C LEU A 31 0.89 -5.65 -3.38
N ASN A 32 0.22 -5.41 -4.51
CA ASN A 32 0.11 -6.39 -5.60
C ASN A 32 1.44 -6.67 -6.33
N LEU A 33 2.42 -5.77 -6.23
CA LEU A 33 3.78 -6.01 -6.71
C LEU A 33 4.64 -6.79 -5.71
N SER A 34 4.21 -6.90 -4.44
CA SER A 34 4.95 -7.64 -3.43
C SER A 34 4.86 -9.14 -3.68
N PRO A 35 5.99 -9.88 -3.73
CA PRO A 35 5.97 -11.33 -3.92
C PRO A 35 5.36 -12.10 -2.74
N LEU A 36 5.05 -11.40 -1.63
CA LEU A 36 4.48 -11.97 -0.41
C LEU A 36 2.95 -11.83 -0.34
N ILE A 37 2.35 -11.10 -1.27
CA ILE A 37 0.90 -10.92 -1.35
C ILE A 37 0.39 -11.81 -2.47
N HIS A 38 -0.55 -12.70 -2.14
CA HIS A 38 -1.03 -13.73 -3.07
C HIS A 38 -2.46 -13.48 -3.57
N SER A 39 -3.14 -12.46 -3.04
CA SER A 39 -4.52 -12.11 -3.40
C SER A 39 -4.76 -10.61 -3.30
N ASP A 40 -5.49 -10.05 -4.27
CA ASP A 40 -5.98 -8.67 -4.22
C ASP A 40 -6.86 -8.42 -2.99
N ARG A 41 -7.61 -9.44 -2.54
CA ARG A 41 -8.47 -9.34 -1.36
C ARG A 41 -7.65 -9.21 -0.07
N ASP A 42 -6.59 -10.01 0.04
CA ASP A 42 -5.68 -9.95 1.17
C ASP A 42 -4.94 -8.61 1.18
N ALA A 43 -4.55 -8.11 0.00
CA ALA A 43 -3.95 -6.79 -0.16
C ALA A 43 -4.88 -5.67 0.33
N GLU A 44 -6.15 -5.71 -0.08
CA GLU A 44 -7.15 -4.71 0.32
C GLU A 44 -7.41 -4.72 1.82
N GLN A 45 -7.65 -5.91 2.39
CA GLN A 45 -7.88 -6.04 3.83
C GLN A 45 -6.67 -5.55 4.62
N LEU A 46 -5.47 -5.99 4.26
CA LEU A 46 -4.22 -5.59 4.92
C LEU A 46 -4.00 -4.08 4.84
N ALA A 47 -4.17 -3.47 3.65
CA ALA A 47 -4.00 -2.03 3.46
C ALA A 47 -4.93 -1.23 4.39
N ARG A 48 -6.21 -1.59 4.42
CA ARG A 48 -7.22 -0.93 5.25
C ARG A 48 -6.89 -1.04 6.73
N GLU A 49 -6.61 -2.24 7.21
CA GLU A 49 -6.28 -2.49 8.62
C GLU A 49 -5.01 -1.73 9.04
N MET A 50 -3.96 -1.77 8.22
CA MET A 50 -2.69 -1.12 8.51
C MET A 50 -2.78 0.41 8.53
N ILE A 51 -3.49 0.99 7.56
CA ILE A 51 -3.69 2.45 7.47
C ILE A 51 -4.49 2.95 8.67
N LEU A 52 -5.56 2.25 9.05
CA LEU A 52 -6.37 2.62 10.21
C LEU A 52 -5.61 2.44 11.53
N ALA A 53 -4.86 1.35 11.68
CA ALA A 53 -4.05 1.09 12.88
C ALA A 53 -2.96 2.15 13.10
N HIS A 54 -2.43 2.75 12.03
CA HIS A 54 -1.33 3.72 12.07
C HIS A 54 -1.76 5.15 11.69
N GLU A 55 -3.05 5.47 11.79
CA GLU A 55 -3.61 6.74 11.36
C GLU A 55 -2.88 7.98 11.91
N LYS A 56 -2.35 7.89 13.13
CA LYS A 56 -1.64 8.98 13.81
C LYS A 56 -0.30 9.32 13.16
N TRP A 57 0.29 8.37 12.42
CA TRP A 57 1.61 8.47 11.81
C TRP A 57 1.57 8.71 10.30
N LEU A 58 0.37 8.71 9.71
CA LEU A 58 0.16 8.78 8.27
C LEU A 58 -0.57 10.08 7.87
N PRO A 59 0.06 11.26 8.03
CA PRO A 59 -0.59 12.55 7.75
C PRO A 59 -1.03 12.67 6.28
N ASN A 60 -0.25 12.12 5.33
CA ASN A 60 -0.60 12.14 3.90
C ASN A 60 -1.84 11.28 3.59
N PHE A 61 -2.17 10.30 4.44
CA PHE A 61 -3.33 9.42 4.25
C PHE A 61 -4.58 9.95 4.95
N ALA A 62 -4.57 11.15 5.55
CA ALA A 62 -5.70 11.66 6.34
C ALA A 62 -7.03 11.64 5.56
N ALA A 63 -7.03 12.08 4.31
CA ALA A 63 -8.22 12.06 3.44
C ALA A 63 -8.68 10.63 3.11
N THR A 64 -7.74 9.70 2.94
CA THR A 64 -8.03 8.29 2.71
C THR A 64 -8.59 7.62 3.96
N ILE A 65 -8.05 7.93 5.14
CA ILE A 65 -8.54 7.45 6.43
C ILE A 65 -9.98 7.92 6.68
N GLU A 66 -10.29 9.18 6.36
CA GLU A 66 -11.65 9.73 6.47
C GLU A 66 -12.63 8.93 5.59
N LYS A 67 -12.27 8.67 4.33
CA LYS A 67 -13.06 7.82 3.42
C LYS A 67 -13.21 6.38 3.91
N LEU A 68 -12.20 5.83 4.58
CA LEU A 68 -12.21 4.45 5.09
C LEU A 68 -13.06 4.25 6.33
N LYS A 69 -13.24 5.32 7.13
CA LYS A 69 -14.08 5.32 8.34
C LYS A 69 -15.54 5.68 8.06
N SER A 70 -15.82 6.23 6.88
CA SER A 70 -17.17 6.59 6.41
C SER A 70 -17.94 5.35 6.00
#